data_AF-A0A3R0TVK1-F1
#
_entry.id   AF-A0A3R0TVK1-F1
#
_cell.length_a   1.000
_cell.length_b   1.000
_cell.length_c   1.000
_cell.angle_alpha   90.00
_cell.angle_beta   90.00
_cell.angle_gamma   90.00
#
_symmetry.space_group_name_H-M   'P 1'
#
loop_
_entity.id
_entity.type
_entity.pdbx_description
1 polymer ?
#
loop_
_entity_poly.entity_id
_entity_poly.type
_entity_poly.pdbx_seq_one_letter_code
_entity_poly.pdbx_strand_id
1 'polypeptide(L)'
;MKNKTPEESVLQELKKLTKRIFQICVENNMPVVIGYSYEISRNEDGYSTNKSITAYADEKKGAWDSTITAAVMMLRMKEVPKKAIHAMADMAAVCDLVRAMSEDSGEKSLH
;
A
#
# COMPACT_ATOMS: atom_id res chain seq x y z
N MET A 1 20.12 6.91 -6.74
CA MET A 1 20.31 7.17 -5.29
C MET A 1 21.48 6.29 -4.83
N LYS A 2 22.37 6.78 -3.97
CA LYS A 2 23.39 5.90 -3.35
C LYS A 2 22.64 4.96 -2.41
N ASN A 3 22.42 3.72 -2.84
CA ASN A 3 21.75 2.69 -2.05
C ASN A 3 22.69 2.31 -0.91
N LYS A 4 22.52 2.99 0.22
CA LYS A 4 23.13 2.59 1.48
C LYS A 4 21.99 2.03 2.31
N THR A 5 22.23 0.88 2.94
CA THR A 5 21.37 0.35 3.99
C THR A 5 20.97 1.52 4.91
N PRO A 6 19.67 1.75 5.16
CA PRO A 6 19.25 2.86 6.02
C PRO A 6 19.93 2.79 7.38
N GLU A 7 20.17 3.94 7.98
CA GLU A 7 20.67 3.97 9.36
C GLU A 7 19.66 3.29 10.30
N GLU A 8 20.19 2.59 11.30
CA GLU A 8 19.36 1.87 12.27
C GLU A 8 18.37 2.81 12.99
N SER A 9 18.78 4.05 13.25
CA SER A 9 17.92 5.11 13.80
C SER A 9 16.66 5.35 12.96
N VAL A 10 16.80 5.39 11.62
CA VAL A 10 15.69 5.56 10.67
C VAL A 10 14.77 4.34 10.72
N LEU A 11 15.33 3.13 10.76
CA LEU A 11 14.52 1.91 10.85
C LEU A 11 13.74 1.82 12.16
N GLN A 12 14.33 2.25 13.27
CA GLN A 12 13.67 2.32 14.58
C GLN A 12 12.55 3.37 14.61
N GLU A 13 12.77 4.54 14.01
CA GLU A 13 11.76 5.57 13.88
C GLU A 13 10.57 5.08 13.04
N LEU A 14 10.84 4.50 11.87
CA LEU A 14 9.80 3.91 11.01
C LEU A 14 9.01 2.84 11.75
N LYS A 15 9.67 1.97 12.53
CA LYS A 15 9.02 0.94 13.34
C LYS A 15 8.11 1.56 14.41
N LYS A 16 8.55 2.61 15.09
CA LYS A 16 7.76 3.33 16.10
C LYS A 16 6.52 3.98 15.48
N LEU A 17 6.68 4.68 14.36
CA LEU A 17 5.58 5.34 13.64
C LEU A 17 4.58 4.31 13.10
N THR A 18 5.07 3.25 12.47
CA THR A 18 4.24 2.15 11.95
C THR A 18 3.40 1.53 13.06
N LYS A 19 4.01 1.24 14.22
CA LYS A 19 3.29 0.71 15.39
C LYS A 19 2.21 1.67 15.87
N ARG A 20 2.51 2.97 15.94
CA ARG A 20 1.55 3.98 16.40
C ARG A 20 0.36 4.10 15.45
N ILE A 21 0.59 4.17 14.15
CA ILE A 21 -0.48 4.22 13.14
C ILE A 21 -1.33 2.96 13.21
N PHE A 22 -0.69 1.79 13.26
CA PHE A 22 -1.40 0.51 13.36
C PHE A 22 -2.34 0.45 14.57
N GLN A 23 -1.87 0.87 15.75
CA GLN A 23 -2.69 0.89 16.96
C GLN A 23 -3.91 1.80 16.80
N ILE A 24 -3.72 3.03 16.29
CA ILE A 24 -4.82 3.96 16.04
C ILE A 24 -5.85 3.35 15.09
N CYS A 25 -5.41 2.73 13.99
CA CYS A 25 -6.32 2.10 13.03
C CYS A 25 -7.09 0.92 13.65
N VAL A 26 -6.42 0.05 14.42
CA VAL A 26 -7.06 -1.09 15.09
C VAL A 26 -8.10 -0.62 16.11
N GLU A 27 -7.76 0.37 16.95
CA GLU A 27 -8.65 0.92 17.98
C GLU A 27 -9.92 1.54 17.39
N ASN A 28 -9.84 2.04 16.15
CA ASN A 28 -10.96 2.66 15.44
C ASN A 28 -11.58 1.77 14.37
N ASN A 29 -11.23 0.48 14.34
CA ASN A 29 -11.74 -0.49 13.37
C ASN A 29 -11.55 -0.06 11.89
N MET A 30 -10.45 0.62 11.58
CA MET A 30 -10.13 1.10 10.24
C MET A 30 -9.13 0.15 9.57
N PRO A 31 -9.41 -0.36 8.35
CA PRO A 31 -8.43 -1.17 7.63
C PRO A 31 -7.18 -0.34 7.31
N VAL A 32 -6.00 -0.94 7.47
CA VAL A 32 -4.72 -0.29 7.20
C VAL A 32 -3.67 -1.27 6.69
N VAL A 33 -2.81 -0.80 5.80
CA VAL A 33 -1.60 -1.49 5.37
C VAL A 33 -0.45 -0.51 5.27
N ILE A 34 0.69 -0.87 5.87
CA ILE A 34 1.92 -0.08 5.85
C ILE A 34 3.03 -1.01 5.41
N GLY A 35 3.69 -0.67 4.32
CA GLY A 35 4.80 -1.44 3.76
C GLY A 35 5.93 -0.53 3.34
N TYR A 36 7.16 -0.98 3.60
CA TYR A 36 8.37 -0.33 3.08
C TYR A 36 9.45 -1.40 2.82
N SER A 37 10.27 -1.16 1.80
CA SER A 37 11.39 -2.01 1.45
C SER A 37 12.69 -1.23 1.38
N TYR A 38 13.79 -1.85 1.79
CA TYR A 38 15.12 -1.25 1.73
C TYR A 38 16.17 -2.29 1.34
N GLU A 39 17.24 -1.84 0.71
CA GLU A 39 18.36 -2.69 0.35
C GLU A 39 19.16 -3.05 1.61
N ILE A 40 19.40 -4.34 1.82
CA ILE A 40 20.26 -4.85 2.90
C ILE A 40 21.71 -4.86 2.42
N SER A 41 21.93 -5.40 1.23
CA SER A 41 23.25 -5.57 0.64
C SER A 41 23.19 -5.61 -0.88
N ARG A 42 24.29 -5.24 -1.51
CA ARG A 42 24.53 -5.40 -2.95
C ARG A 42 25.85 -6.14 -3.15
N ASN A 43 25.81 -7.23 -3.90
CA ASN A 43 26.98 -7.99 -4.32
C ASN A 43 26.95 -8.20 -5.85
N GLU A 44 27.95 -8.90 -6.39
CA GLU A 44 28.04 -9.20 -7.82
C GLU A 44 26.87 -10.06 -8.32
N ASP A 45 26.27 -10.86 -7.44
CA ASP A 45 25.12 -11.72 -7.72
C ASP A 45 23.76 -11.00 -7.64
N GLY A 46 23.74 -9.73 -7.22
CA GLY A 46 22.53 -8.91 -7.21
C GLY A 46 22.29 -8.13 -5.91
N TYR A 47 21.01 -7.89 -5.63
CA TYR A 47 20.55 -7.04 -4.51
C TYR A 47 19.74 -7.89 -3.55
N SER A 48 20.03 -7.78 -2.25
CA SER A 48 19.19 -8.33 -1.19
C SER A 48 18.33 -7.21 -0.62
N THR A 49 17.02 -7.43 -0.51
CA THR A 49 16.07 -6.45 0.02
C THR A 49 15.36 -6.99 1.25
N ASN A 50 15.18 -6.13 2.25
CA ASN A 50 14.24 -6.37 3.34
C ASN A 50 12.89 -5.76 2.98
N LYS A 51 11.81 -6.41 3.38
CA LYS A 51 10.45 -5.89 3.26
C LYS A 51 9.77 -5.95 4.63
N SER A 52 9.42 -4.79 5.17
CA SER A 52 8.62 -4.66 6.39
C SER A 52 7.16 -4.44 6.00
N ILE A 53 6.25 -5.20 6.61
CA ILE A 53 4.80 -5.09 6.36
C ILE A 53 4.07 -5.17 7.69
N THR A 54 3.18 -4.21 7.94
CA THR A 54 2.21 -4.22 9.03
C THR A 54 0.82 -3.97 8.44
N ALA A 55 -0.16 -4.79 8.79
CA ALA A 55 -1.50 -4.67 8.22
C ALA A 55 -2.61 -5.13 9.19
N TYR A 56 -3.75 -4.44 9.11
CA TYR A 56 -5.01 -4.81 9.76
C TYR A 56 -6.13 -4.72 8.72
N ALA A 57 -6.77 -5.84 8.43
CA ALA A 57 -8.00 -5.93 7.66
C ALA A 57 -8.75 -7.17 8.16
N ASP A 58 -9.98 -6.99 8.61
CA ASP A 58 -10.82 -8.03 9.22
C ASP A 58 -12.27 -7.85 8.77
N GLU A 59 -12.68 -8.66 7.80
CA GLU A 59 -14.03 -8.67 7.25
C GLU A 59 -15.10 -8.96 8.31
N LYS A 60 -14.80 -9.86 9.26
CA LYS A 60 -15.77 -10.25 10.30
C LYS A 60 -16.01 -9.13 11.30
N LYS A 61 -15.02 -8.25 11.50
CA LYS A 61 -15.12 -7.08 12.38
C LYS A 61 -15.59 -5.82 11.65
N GLY A 62 -15.80 -5.88 10.33
CA GLY A 62 -16.16 -4.72 9.52
C GLY A 62 -14.99 -3.76 9.23
N ALA A 63 -13.77 -4.08 9.65
CA ALA A 63 -12.56 -3.36 9.24
C ALA A 63 -12.10 -3.86 7.87
N TRP A 64 -12.91 -3.63 6.85
CA TRP A 64 -12.68 -4.16 5.51
C TRP A 64 -12.80 -3.08 4.45
N ASP A 65 -11.79 -3.06 3.59
CA ASP A 65 -11.79 -2.35 2.33
C ASP A 65 -11.12 -3.27 1.31
N SER A 66 -11.73 -3.41 0.13
CA SER A 66 -11.27 -4.34 -0.90
C SER A 66 -9.89 -3.96 -1.43
N THR A 67 -9.60 -2.66 -1.59
CA THR A 67 -8.34 -2.15 -2.12
C THR A 67 -7.20 -2.33 -1.12
N ILE A 68 -7.45 -2.05 0.17
CA ILE A 68 -6.48 -2.28 1.25
C ILE A 68 -6.20 -3.78 1.40
N THR A 69 -7.24 -4.62 1.37
CA THR A 69 -7.10 -6.08 1.47
C THR A 69 -6.28 -6.64 0.31
N ALA A 70 -6.52 -6.17 -0.92
CA ALA A 70 -5.74 -6.54 -2.09
C ALA A 70 -4.27 -6.12 -1.95
N ALA A 71 -3.99 -4.91 -1.45
CA ALA A 71 -2.63 -4.44 -1.19
C ALA A 71 -1.90 -5.30 -0.15
N VAL A 72 -2.58 -5.76 0.91
CA VAL A 72 -2.01 -6.71 1.88
C VAL A 72 -1.59 -8.02 1.22
N MET A 73 -2.44 -8.56 0.33
CA MET A 73 -2.13 -9.78 -0.41
C MET A 73 -0.91 -9.58 -1.32
N MET A 74 -0.86 -8.47 -2.06
CA MET A 74 0.26 -8.16 -2.97
C MET A 74 1.58 -7.97 -2.24
N LEU A 75 1.58 -7.27 -1.10
CA LEU A 75 2.81 -7.00 -0.36
C LEU A 75 3.45 -8.30 0.18
N ARG A 76 2.65 -9.32 0.49
CA ARG A 76 3.13 -10.65 0.91
C ARG A 76 3.77 -11.47 -0.22
N MET A 77 3.54 -11.11 -1.47
CA MET A 77 4.17 -11.80 -2.60
C MET A 77 5.67 -11.50 -2.65
N LYS A 78 6.47 -12.48 -3.09
CA LYS A 78 7.89 -12.26 -3.40
C LYS A 78 8.03 -11.22 -4.51
N GLU A 79 7.24 -11.37 -5.56
CA GLU A 79 7.17 -10.47 -6.70
C GLU A 79 5.74 -10.48 -7.23
N VAL A 80 5.21 -9.31 -7.60
CA VAL A 80 3.92 -9.19 -8.29
C VAL A 80 4.19 -9.23 -9.79
N PRO A 81 3.56 -10.14 -10.57
CA PRO A 81 3.76 -10.21 -12.00
C PRO A 81 3.43 -8.89 -12.71
N LYS A 82 4.29 -8.42 -13.61
CA LYS A 82 4.08 -7.16 -14.36
C LYS A 82 2.72 -7.09 -15.06
N LYS A 83 2.24 -8.21 -15.60
CA LYS A 83 0.91 -8.29 -16.24
C LYS A 83 -0.22 -7.95 -15.27
N ALA A 84 -0.13 -8.41 -14.02
CA ALA A 84 -1.09 -8.07 -12.99
C ALA A 84 -1.04 -6.57 -12.65
N ILE A 85 0.17 -5.99 -12.56
CA ILE A 85 0.34 -4.55 -12.33
C ILE A 85 -0.31 -3.73 -13.45
N HIS A 86 -0.06 -4.08 -14.72
CA HIS A 86 -0.65 -3.37 -15.85
C HIS A 86 -2.18 -3.50 -15.85
N ALA A 87 -2.73 -4.70 -15.64
CA ALA A 87 -4.18 -4.89 -15.59
C ALA A 87 -4.83 -4.05 -14.48
N MET A 88 -4.19 -3.93 -13.31
CA MET A 88 -4.67 -3.07 -12.23
C MET A 88 -4.58 -1.58 -12.56
N ALA A 89 -3.52 -1.16 -13.23
CA ALA A 89 -3.37 0.21 -13.69
C ALA A 89 -4.47 0.59 -14.71
N ASP A 90 -4.76 -0.31 -15.65
CA ASP A 90 -5.84 -0.11 -16.64
C ASP A 90 -7.21 0.01 -15.94
N MET A 91 -7.50 -0.88 -14.98
CA MET A 91 -8.73 -0.81 -14.18
C MET A 91 -8.83 0.49 -13.38
N ALA A 92 -7.73 0.96 -12.77
CA ALA A 92 -7.71 2.23 -12.04
C ALA A 92 -8.00 3.43 -12.95
N ALA A 93 -7.40 3.46 -14.14
CA ALA A 93 -7.65 4.52 -15.12
C ALA A 93 -9.12 4.60 -15.58
N VAL A 94 -9.77 3.44 -15.76
CA VAL A 94 -11.20 3.38 -16.07
C VAL A 94 -12.04 3.95 -14.92
N CYS A 95 -11.72 3.60 -13.67
CA CYS A 95 -12.41 4.15 -12.50
C CYS A 95 -12.28 5.68 -12.41
N ASP A 96 -11.10 6.23 -12.67
CA ASP A 96 -10.86 7.67 -12.67
C ASP A 96 -11.66 8.38 -13.78
N LEU A 97 -11.74 7.79 -14.98
CA LEU A 97 -12.56 8.32 -16.06
C LEU A 97 -14.05 8.35 -15.69
N VAL A 98 -14.57 7.25 -15.14
CA VAL A 98 -15.97 7.16 -14.69
C VAL A 98 -16.28 8.21 -13.62
N ARG A 99 -15.34 8.43 -12.68
CA ARG A 99 -15.48 9.46 -11.64
C ARG A 99 -15.52 10.87 -12.22
N ALA A 100 -14.61 11.20 -13.13
CA ALA A 100 -14.59 12.50 -13.80
C ALA A 100 -15.88 12.77 -14.60
N MET A 101 -16.41 11.77 -15.30
CA MET A 101 -17.69 11.88 -16.02
C MET A 101 -18.89 12.06 -15.10
N SER A 102 -18.87 11.43 -13.92
CA SER A 102 -19.94 11.55 -12.93
C SER A 102 -19.97 12.96 -12.31
N GLU A 103 -18.80 13.53 -12.03
CA GLU A 103 -18.65 14.90 -11.51
C GLU A 103 -19.14 15.95 -12.53
N ASP A 104 -18.83 15.78 -13.83
CA ASP A 104 -19.28 16.69 -14.92
C ASP A 104 -20.80 16.63 -15.17
N SER A 105 -21.43 15.48 -14.91
CA SER A 105 -22.88 15.30 -15.08
C SER A 105 -23.72 15.88 -13.92
N GLY A 106 -23.10 16.16 -12.77
CA GLY A 106 -23.77 16.71 -11.58
C GLY A 106 -24.07 18.21 -11.64
N GLU A 107 -23.39 18.97 -12.51
CA GLU A 107 -23.56 20.44 -12.60
C GLU A 107 -24.70 20.90 -13.51
N LYS A 108 -25.40 20.00 -14.24
CA LYS A 108 -26.46 20.38 -15.19
C LYS A 108 -27.91 20.21 -14.71
N SER A 109 -28.12 19.83 -13.46
CA SER A 109 -29.47 19.73 -12.89
C SER A 109 -29.60 20.60 -11.65
N LEU A 110 -29.75 21.91 -11.85
CA LEU A 110 -30.50 22.84 -11.00
C LEU A 110 -30.44 24.24 -11.61
N HIS A 111 -31.32 24.51 -12.57
CA HIS A 111 -31.96 25.82 -12.79
C HIS A 111 -33.23 25.63 -13.62
#